data_AF-A0AA44DFQ6-F1
#
_entry.id   AF-A0AA44DFQ6-F1
#
_cell.length_a   1.000
_cell.length_b   1.000
_cell.length_c   1.000
_cell.angle_alpha   90.00
_cell.angle_beta   90.00
_cell.angle_gamma   90.00
#
_symmetry.space_group_name_H-M   'P 1'
#
loop_
_entity.id
_entity.type
_entity.pdbx_description
1 polymer ?
#
loop_
_entity_poly.entity_id
_entity_poly.type
_entity_poly.pdbx_seq_one_letter_code
_entity_poly.pdbx_strand_id
1 'polypeptide(L)'
;QQVHQLARPHPAPAQPHPVPAQPQPGPGLPGEDAAGQPVVPWKPPVSDPFLRAAQERAAARPAGLGRRLAARLVDGLVLGALAGAAGTPFVLDAVDHITAKIEKAERSGETVRVWLVDGTTSVQFGIALGILLVLGVLYEALPTAKWGRTLGKRLCGTEVRGIESHEPPSFGAALRRWLVYAVLGLTGIGVFNVVWCLFDRPWRQCWHDKAAGTFVAGR
;
A
#
# COMPACT_ATOMS: atom_id res chain seq x y z
N GLN A 1 -65.52 6.11 -12.54
CA GLN A 1 -65.74 6.12 -14.00
C GLN A 1 -64.39 6.11 -14.69
N GLN A 2 -64.26 5.29 -15.73
CA GLN A 2 -63.22 5.24 -16.77
C GLN A 2 -61.86 4.59 -16.43
N VAL A 3 -61.67 3.29 -16.70
CA VAL A 3 -61.12 2.59 -17.89
C VAL A 3 -59.68 2.96 -18.32
N HIS A 4 -58.77 1.97 -18.27
CA HIS A 4 -57.75 1.54 -19.27
C HIS A 4 -56.60 0.81 -18.51
N GLN A 5 -56.61 -0.51 -18.31
CA GLN A 5 -56.47 -1.62 -19.27
C GLN A 5 -55.07 -1.72 -19.91
N LEU A 6 -54.27 -2.62 -19.32
CA LEU A 6 -53.31 -3.56 -19.95
C LEU A 6 -52.32 -3.03 -21.00
N ALA A 7 -51.05 -2.87 -20.62
CA ALA A 7 -49.91 -2.95 -21.53
C ALA A 7 -49.15 -4.26 -21.28
N ARG A 8 -49.37 -5.26 -22.15
CA ARG A 8 -48.49 -6.43 -22.28
C ARG A 8 -47.23 -6.04 -23.07
N PRO A 9 -46.03 -6.49 -22.70
CA PRO A 9 -44.85 -6.31 -23.53
C PRO A 9 -44.95 -7.21 -24.78
N HIS A 10 -44.84 -6.61 -25.96
CA HIS A 10 -44.66 -7.31 -27.23
C HIS A 10 -43.23 -7.91 -27.31
N PRO A 11 -43.06 -9.14 -27.81
CA PRO A 11 -41.74 -9.65 -28.17
C PRO A 11 -41.25 -8.99 -29.46
N ALA A 12 -40.04 -8.42 -29.43
CA ALA A 12 -39.37 -7.86 -30.59
C ALA A 12 -39.02 -8.97 -31.61
N PRO A 13 -39.11 -8.71 -32.93
CA PRO A 13 -38.72 -9.68 -33.94
C PRO A 13 -37.20 -9.90 -33.95
N ALA A 14 -36.80 -11.17 -33.96
CA ALA A 14 -35.42 -11.60 -34.08
C ALA A 14 -34.86 -11.20 -35.46
N GLN A 15 -33.79 -10.42 -35.47
CA GLN A 15 -33.01 -10.08 -36.65
C GLN A 15 -32.24 -11.32 -37.14
N PRO A 16 -32.35 -11.75 -38.41
CA PRO A 16 -31.58 -12.87 -38.92
C PRO A 16 -30.08 -12.52 -38.98
N HIS A 17 -29.26 -13.38 -38.39
CA HIS A 17 -27.80 -13.30 -38.47
C HIS A 17 -27.32 -13.47 -39.93
N PRO A 18 -26.36 -12.66 -40.41
CA PRO A 18 -25.77 -12.85 -41.72
C PRO A 18 -24.91 -14.12 -41.75
N VAL A 19 -25.22 -15.00 -42.70
CA VAL A 19 -24.45 -16.22 -43.01
C VAL A 19 -23.11 -15.81 -43.63
N PRO A 20 -21.96 -16.36 -43.20
CA PRO A 20 -20.68 -16.07 -43.86
C PRO A 20 -20.67 -16.68 -45.27
N ALA A 21 -20.55 -15.84 -46.29
CA ALA A 21 -20.35 -16.29 -47.67
C ALA A 21 -18.97 -16.95 -47.80
N GLN A 22 -18.92 -18.21 -48.24
CA GLN A 22 -17.68 -18.85 -48.67
C GLN A 22 -17.27 -18.31 -50.04
N PRO A 23 -15.99 -17.90 -50.25
CA PRO A 23 -15.54 -17.44 -51.55
C PRO A 23 -15.37 -18.63 -52.52
N GLN A 24 -16.08 -18.59 -53.65
CA GLN A 24 -15.84 -19.49 -54.78
C GLN A 24 -14.57 -19.10 -55.55
N PRO A 25 -13.72 -20.05 -55.98
CA PRO A 25 -12.56 -19.76 -56.81
C PRO A 25 -12.99 -19.52 -58.27
N GLY A 26 -12.73 -18.31 -58.78
CA GLY A 26 -12.91 -17.97 -60.19
C GLY A 26 -11.69 -18.38 -61.05
N PRO A 27 -11.84 -18.58 -62.38
CA PRO A 27 -10.76 -19.05 -63.24
C PRO A 27 -9.68 -17.97 -63.45
N GLY A 28 -8.42 -18.36 -63.28
CA GLY A 28 -7.26 -17.47 -63.39
C GLY A 28 -6.94 -17.05 -64.82
N LEU A 29 -6.54 -15.78 -64.97
CA LEU A 29 -5.85 -15.26 -66.14
C LEU A 29 -4.34 -15.15 -65.85
N PRO A 30 -3.44 -15.52 -66.78
CA PRO A 30 -2.00 -15.42 -66.57
C PRO A 30 -1.50 -14.04 -67.02
N GLY A 31 -0.92 -13.27 -66.10
CA GLY A 31 -0.30 -11.98 -66.41
C GLY A 31 0.42 -11.37 -65.21
N GLU A 32 1.75 -11.40 -65.30
CA GLU A 32 2.71 -10.37 -64.86
C GLU A 32 2.85 -10.00 -63.37
N ASP A 33 4.05 -10.34 -62.86
CA ASP A 33 4.97 -9.44 -62.16
C ASP A 33 4.70 -9.00 -60.71
N ALA A 34 5.33 -9.76 -59.80
CA ALA A 34 6.28 -9.24 -58.79
C ALA A 34 5.95 -7.96 -58.00
N ALA A 35 4.69 -7.72 -57.61
CA ALA A 35 4.32 -6.59 -56.74
C ALA A 35 3.21 -6.90 -55.72
N GLY A 36 3.18 -8.12 -55.18
CA GLY A 36 2.11 -8.52 -54.26
C GLY A 36 2.50 -9.66 -53.34
N GLN A 37 3.50 -9.47 -52.48
CA GLN A 37 3.59 -10.35 -51.33
C GLN A 37 2.31 -10.14 -50.50
N PRO A 38 1.48 -11.16 -50.26
CA PRO A 38 0.29 -11.01 -49.46
C PRO A 38 0.74 -10.58 -48.07
N VAL A 39 0.38 -9.35 -47.68
CA VAL A 39 0.59 -8.84 -46.33
C VAL A 39 -0.17 -9.77 -45.41
N VAL A 40 0.56 -10.66 -44.73
CA VAL A 40 -0.04 -11.57 -43.77
C VAL A 40 -0.77 -10.74 -42.72
N PRO A 41 -2.08 -10.96 -42.48
CA PRO A 41 -2.80 -10.23 -41.45
C PRO A 41 -2.09 -10.45 -40.12
N TRP A 42 -1.61 -9.37 -39.51
CA TRP A 42 -0.94 -9.45 -38.22
C TRP A 42 -1.86 -10.14 -37.23
N LYS A 43 -1.40 -11.28 -36.69
CA LYS A 43 -2.11 -12.03 -35.66
C LYS A 43 -1.56 -11.60 -34.30
N PRO A 44 -2.38 -11.00 -33.41
CA PRO A 44 -1.92 -10.65 -32.08
C PRO A 44 -1.33 -11.88 -31.36
N PRO A 45 -0.27 -11.72 -30.56
CA PRO A 45 0.22 -12.78 -29.70
C PRO A 45 -0.90 -13.31 -28.81
N VAL A 46 -1.10 -14.63 -28.79
CA VAL A 46 -2.16 -15.32 -28.02
C VAL A 46 -1.98 -15.14 -26.51
N SER A 47 -0.78 -14.74 -26.08
CA SER A 47 -0.47 -14.33 -24.72
C SER A 47 0.56 -13.20 -24.73
N ASP A 48 0.08 -11.96 -24.69
CA ASP A 48 0.95 -10.82 -24.45
C ASP A 48 1.22 -10.68 -22.93
N PRO A 49 2.48 -10.84 -22.47
CA PRO A 49 2.83 -10.69 -21.07
C PRO A 49 2.50 -9.29 -20.51
N PHE A 50 2.49 -8.25 -21.35
CA PHE A 50 2.11 -6.89 -20.93
C PHE A 50 0.61 -6.78 -20.65
N LEU A 51 -0.23 -7.38 -21.52
CA LEU A 51 -1.68 -7.49 -21.29
C LEU A 51 -2.01 -8.32 -20.06
N ARG A 52 -1.30 -9.44 -19.81
CA ARG A 52 -1.47 -10.21 -18.57
C ARG A 52 -1.10 -9.40 -17.33
N ALA A 53 0.03 -8.70 -17.35
CA ALA A 53 0.43 -7.84 -16.24
C ALA A 53 -0.59 -6.70 -16.00
N ALA A 54 -1.18 -6.14 -17.06
CA ALA A 54 -2.25 -5.15 -16.95
C ALA A 54 -3.54 -5.73 -16.34
N GLN A 55 -3.92 -6.95 -16.75
CA GLN A 55 -5.07 -7.65 -16.17
C GLN A 55 -4.86 -8.01 -14.70
N GLU A 56 -3.67 -8.47 -14.31
CA GLU A 56 -3.32 -8.73 -12.90
C GLU A 56 -3.36 -7.46 -12.05
N ARG A 57 -2.91 -6.31 -12.60
CA ARG A 57 -3.02 -4.99 -11.94
C ARG A 57 -4.47 -4.58 -11.72
N ALA A 58 -5.33 -4.79 -12.73
CA ALA A 58 -6.76 -4.46 -12.67
C ALA A 58 -7.55 -5.41 -11.75
N ALA A 59 -7.14 -6.68 -11.64
CA ALA A 59 -7.77 -7.67 -10.79
C ALA A 59 -7.38 -7.59 -9.31
N ALA A 60 -6.50 -6.65 -8.93
CA ALA A 60 -5.98 -6.53 -7.56
C ALA A 60 -7.11 -6.34 -6.54
N ARG A 61 -7.38 -7.39 -5.75
CA ARG A 61 -8.39 -7.36 -4.67
C ARG A 61 -7.75 -6.90 -3.36
N PRO A 62 -8.52 -6.20 -2.49
CA PRO A 62 -8.02 -5.79 -1.19
C PRO A 62 -7.64 -7.02 -0.35
N ALA A 63 -6.43 -7.01 0.23
CA ALA A 63 -5.96 -8.05 1.12
C ALA A 63 -6.87 -8.18 2.36
N GLY A 64 -7.08 -9.41 2.82
CA GLY A 64 -7.77 -9.69 4.08
C GLY A 64 -7.08 -9.03 5.27
N LEU A 65 -7.87 -8.60 6.26
CA LEU A 65 -7.39 -7.83 7.41
C LEU A 65 -6.35 -8.57 8.24
N GLY A 66 -6.46 -9.91 8.37
CA GLY A 66 -5.48 -10.72 9.10
C GLY A 66 -4.08 -10.67 8.48
N ARG A 67 -3.96 -10.78 7.14
CA ARG A 67 -2.66 -10.65 6.45
C ARG A 67 -2.08 -9.25 6.61
N ARG A 68 -2.93 -8.22 6.60
CA ARG A 68 -2.50 -6.82 6.84
C ARG A 68 -1.98 -6.64 8.26
N LEU A 69 -2.70 -7.14 9.27
CA LEU A 69 -2.28 -7.05 10.66
C LEU A 69 -0.98 -7.83 10.90
N ALA A 70 -0.88 -9.06 10.39
CA ALA A 70 0.33 -9.88 10.50
C ALA A 70 1.55 -9.17 9.87
N ALA A 71 1.40 -8.63 8.65
CA ALA A 71 2.47 -7.88 8.00
C ALA A 71 2.94 -6.70 8.87
N ARG A 72 2.00 -6.03 9.53
CA ARG A 72 2.26 -4.88 10.39
C ARG A 72 2.91 -5.25 11.72
N LEU A 73 2.51 -6.36 12.33
CA LEU A 73 3.17 -6.86 13.53
C LEU A 73 4.63 -7.22 13.24
N VAL A 74 4.90 -7.87 12.10
CA VAL A 74 6.26 -8.19 11.68
C VAL A 74 7.07 -6.93 11.41
N ASP A 75 6.54 -6.00 10.60
CA ASP A 75 7.25 -4.75 10.29
C ASP A 75 7.49 -3.91 11.55
N GLY A 76 6.51 -3.82 12.45
CA GLY A 76 6.63 -3.10 13.71
C GLY A 76 7.63 -3.73 14.67
N LEU A 77 7.72 -5.06 14.73
CA LEU A 77 8.71 -5.76 15.55
C LEU A 77 10.12 -5.56 15.01
N VAL A 78 10.31 -5.62 13.69
CA VAL A 78 11.61 -5.36 13.06
C VAL A 78 12.03 -3.91 13.27
N LEU A 79 11.15 -2.95 13.00
CA LEU A 79 11.46 -1.53 13.19
C LEU A 79 11.70 -1.20 14.66
N GLY A 80 10.91 -1.78 15.57
CA GLY A 80 11.07 -1.62 17.01
C GLY A 80 12.39 -2.20 17.52
N ALA A 81 12.79 -3.38 17.03
CA ALA A 81 14.07 -3.98 17.36
C ALA A 81 15.25 -3.13 16.85
N LEU A 82 15.17 -2.63 15.61
CA LEU A 82 16.21 -1.75 15.03
C LEU A 82 16.31 -0.42 15.79
N ALA A 83 15.17 0.22 16.08
CA ALA A 83 15.12 1.47 16.82
C ALA A 83 15.59 1.29 18.27
N GLY A 84 15.19 0.18 18.92
CA GLY A 84 15.64 -0.18 20.26
C GLY A 84 17.15 -0.41 20.32
N ALA A 85 17.70 -1.19 19.39
CA ALA A 85 19.14 -1.43 19.30
C ALA A 85 19.93 -0.14 19.04
N ALA A 86 19.47 0.70 18.11
CA ALA A 86 20.10 1.98 17.81
C ALA A 86 19.98 3.01 18.95
N GLY A 87 18.88 2.96 19.71
CA GLY A 87 18.62 3.81 20.87
C GLY A 87 19.31 3.34 22.16
N THR A 88 19.75 2.08 22.22
CA THR A 88 20.33 1.46 23.42
C THR A 88 21.45 2.31 24.07
N PRO A 89 22.50 2.76 23.36
CA PRO A 89 23.56 3.55 23.99
C PRO A 89 23.03 4.86 24.61
N PHE A 90 22.09 5.53 23.92
CA PHE A 90 21.51 6.79 24.41
C PHE A 90 20.61 6.59 25.63
N VAL A 91 19.90 5.47 25.71
CA VAL A 91 19.07 5.12 26.87
C VAL A 91 19.95 4.79 28.07
N LEU A 92 21.04 4.05 27.87
CA LEU A 92 21.99 3.74 28.94
C LEU A 92 22.68 5.01 29.47
N ASP A 93 23.17 5.87 28.58
CA ASP A 93 23.76 7.16 28.96
C ASP A 93 22.77 8.07 29.72
N ALA A 94 21.48 8.03 29.35
CA ALA A 94 20.42 8.76 30.06
C ALA A 94 20.21 8.23 31.49
N VAL A 95 20.15 6.90 31.65
CA VAL A 95 19.99 6.24 32.95
C VAL A 95 21.18 6.51 33.86
N ASP A 96 22.40 6.43 33.32
CA ASP A 96 23.64 6.70 34.06
C ASP A 96 23.69 8.15 34.53
N HIS A 97 23.28 9.12 33.68
CA HIS A 97 23.22 10.53 34.05
C HIS A 97 22.17 10.83 35.12
N ILE A 98 21.01 10.18 35.06
CA ILE A 98 19.96 10.32 36.07
C ILE A 98 20.42 9.71 37.40
N THR A 99 21.03 8.53 37.37
CA THR A 99 21.55 7.84 38.56
C THR A 99 22.66 8.65 39.25
N ALA A 100 23.58 9.22 38.47
CA ALA A 100 24.63 10.10 38.98
C ALA A 100 24.09 11.39 39.62
N LYS A 101 22.96 11.93 39.14
CA LYS A 101 22.27 13.08 39.77
C LYS A 101 21.58 12.69 41.08
N ILE A 102 20.95 11.52 41.13
CA ILE A 102 20.29 11.00 42.34
C ILE A 102 21.34 10.78 43.44
N GLU A 103 22.46 10.15 43.12
CA GLU A 103 23.52 9.84 44.08
C GLU A 103 24.22 11.10 44.63
N LYS A 104 24.34 12.16 43.80
CA LYS A 104 24.82 13.48 44.25
C LYS A 104 23.82 14.18 45.17
N ALA A 105 22.52 14.05 44.90
CA ALA A 105 21.47 14.65 45.72
C ALA A 105 21.31 13.94 47.09
N GLU A 106 21.46 12.61 47.13
CA GLU A 106 21.47 11.85 48.39
C GLU A 106 22.64 12.25 49.30
N ARG A 107 23.82 12.53 48.72
CA ARG A 107 24.99 12.96 49.51
C ARG A 107 24.92 14.42 49.96
N SER A 108 24.14 15.28 49.32
CA SER A 108 24.05 16.72 49.65
C SER A 108 22.92 17.06 50.62
N GLY A 109 21.93 16.18 50.82
CA GLY A 109 20.83 16.40 51.77
C GLY A 109 19.85 17.52 51.39
N GLU A 110 19.91 18.02 50.15
CA GLU A 110 19.04 19.08 49.64
C GLU A 110 17.90 18.50 48.79
N THR A 111 16.68 19.00 48.99
CA THR A 111 15.53 18.66 48.15
C THR A 111 15.63 19.32 46.79
N VAL A 112 16.24 18.62 45.83
CA VAL A 112 16.32 19.06 44.43
C VAL A 112 15.01 18.69 43.71
N ARG A 113 14.31 19.69 43.15
CA ARG A 113 13.18 19.44 42.24
C ARG A 113 13.70 18.92 40.91
N VAL A 114 13.63 17.60 40.72
CA VAL A 114 13.92 16.94 39.45
C VAL A 114 12.67 17.03 38.57
N TRP A 115 12.78 17.75 37.45
CA TRP A 115 11.74 17.73 36.41
C TRP A 115 11.87 16.43 35.60
N LEU A 116 10.74 15.73 35.40
CA LEU A 116 10.67 14.50 34.57
C LEU A 116 11.11 14.76 33.11
N VAL A 117 11.07 16.02 32.67
CA VAL A 117 11.54 16.50 31.37
C VAL A 117 12.55 17.61 31.61
N ASP A 118 13.78 17.24 31.94
CA ASP A 118 14.92 18.16 31.96
C ASP A 118 15.44 18.38 30.52
N GLY A 119 16.17 19.47 30.28
CA GLY A 119 16.71 19.82 28.95
C GLY A 119 17.63 18.73 28.36
N THR A 120 18.21 17.90 29.21
CA THR A 120 19.02 16.73 28.80
C THR A 120 18.15 15.56 28.34
N THR A 121 17.06 15.27 29.08
CA THR A 121 16.07 14.24 28.74
C THR A 121 15.34 14.58 27.44
N SER A 122 15.01 15.86 27.20
CA SER A 122 14.35 16.28 25.95
C SER A 122 15.26 16.17 24.72
N VAL A 123 16.57 16.43 24.86
CA VAL A 123 17.55 16.21 23.78
C VAL A 123 17.68 14.72 23.46
N GLN A 124 17.82 13.86 24.47
CA GLN A 124 17.91 12.41 24.28
C GLN A 124 16.63 11.83 23.67
N PHE A 125 15.46 12.30 24.13
CA PHE A 125 14.17 11.95 23.53
C PHE A 125 14.09 12.41 22.07
N GLY A 126 14.55 13.63 21.77
CA GLY A 126 14.62 14.15 20.41
C GLY A 126 15.52 13.32 19.49
N ILE A 127 16.67 12.87 20.00
CA ILE A 127 17.58 11.96 19.27
C ILE A 127 16.91 10.62 19.03
N ALA A 128 16.31 10.01 20.05
CA ALA A 128 15.62 8.72 19.92
C ALA A 128 14.44 8.81 18.92
N LEU A 129 13.66 9.89 18.97
CA LEU A 129 12.60 10.17 18.00
C LEU A 129 13.18 10.36 16.60
N GLY A 130 14.29 11.10 16.46
CA GLY A 130 14.99 11.29 15.18
C GLY A 130 15.46 9.97 14.57
N ILE A 131 16.07 9.09 15.38
CA ILE A 131 16.49 7.75 14.97
C ILE A 131 15.29 6.93 14.51
N LEU A 132 14.21 6.89 15.30
CA LEU A 132 12.97 6.20 14.94
C LEU A 132 12.43 6.71 13.60
N LEU A 133 12.43 8.03 13.41
CA LEU A 133 11.91 8.64 12.19
C LEU A 133 12.77 8.27 10.97
N VAL A 134 14.09 8.39 11.08
CA VAL A 134 15.03 8.03 10.00
C VAL A 134 14.91 6.55 9.66
N LEU A 135 14.94 5.66 10.67
CA LEU A 135 14.80 4.22 10.45
C LEU A 135 13.45 3.88 9.83
N GLY A 136 12.36 4.51 10.27
CA GLY A 136 11.04 4.29 9.71
C GLY A 136 10.94 4.73 8.24
N VAL A 137 11.56 5.86 7.87
CA VAL A 137 11.65 6.29 6.47
C VAL A 137 12.47 5.30 5.63
N LEU A 138 13.63 4.88 6.15
CA LEU A 138 14.53 3.98 5.42
C LEU A 138 13.96 2.56 5.27
N TYR A 139 13.28 2.05 6.30
CA TYR A 139 12.74 0.70 6.33
C TYR A 139 11.33 0.59 5.72
N GLU A 140 10.46 1.58 5.95
CA GLU A 140 9.08 1.53 5.47
C GLU A 140 8.82 2.43 4.26
N ALA A 141 9.16 3.72 4.33
CA ALA A 141 8.76 4.68 3.30
C ALA A 141 9.50 4.44 1.98
N LEU A 142 10.83 4.26 2.01
CA LEU A 142 11.63 3.99 0.81
C LEU A 142 11.24 2.68 0.12
N PRO A 143 11.15 1.52 0.82
CA PRO A 143 10.82 0.28 0.14
C PRO A 143 9.37 0.24 -0.35
N THR A 144 8.46 0.91 0.37
CA THR A 144 7.06 1.07 -0.07
C THR A 144 6.99 1.95 -1.32
N ALA A 145 7.78 3.01 -1.44
CA ALA A 145 7.80 3.86 -2.62
C ALA A 145 8.39 3.13 -3.85
N LYS A 146 9.47 2.38 -3.65
CA LYS A 146 10.20 1.74 -4.76
C LYS A 146 9.60 0.40 -5.21
N TRP A 147 9.04 -0.38 -4.29
CA TRP A 147 8.55 -1.74 -4.58
C TRP A 147 7.11 -2.01 -4.11
N GLY A 148 6.45 -1.03 -3.48
CA GLY A 148 5.12 -1.21 -2.89
C GLY A 148 5.12 -2.12 -1.66
N ARG A 149 6.28 -2.57 -1.16
CA ARG A 149 6.35 -3.61 -0.13
C ARG A 149 7.52 -3.41 0.81
N THR A 150 7.30 -3.75 2.07
CA THR A 150 8.29 -3.93 3.14
C THR A 150 8.60 -5.43 3.30
N LEU A 151 9.57 -5.79 4.14
CA LEU A 151 9.92 -7.20 4.35
C LEU A 151 8.75 -7.99 4.96
N GLY A 152 8.07 -7.46 5.98
CA GLY A 152 6.90 -8.11 6.58
C GLY A 152 5.74 -8.25 5.59
N LYS A 153 5.49 -7.22 4.79
CA LYS A 153 4.49 -7.28 3.72
C LYS A 153 4.83 -8.33 2.65
N ARG A 154 6.11 -8.45 2.29
CA ARG A 154 6.59 -9.49 1.36
C ARG A 154 6.37 -10.89 1.93
N LEU A 155 6.61 -11.10 3.21
CA LEU A 155 6.39 -12.38 3.89
C LEU A 155 4.89 -12.73 3.96
N CYS A 156 4.03 -11.75 4.22
CA CYS A 156 2.58 -11.95 4.30
C CYS A 156 1.85 -11.91 2.95
N GLY A 157 2.57 -11.79 1.82
CA GLY A 157 1.98 -11.75 0.49
C GLY A 157 1.07 -10.53 0.26
N THR A 158 1.43 -9.38 0.83
CA THR A 158 0.68 -8.13 0.70
C THR A 158 1.53 -7.05 0.03
N GLU A 159 0.89 -6.14 -0.69
CA GLU A 159 1.55 -5.02 -1.34
C GLU A 159 0.68 -3.77 -1.31
N VAL A 160 1.31 -2.62 -1.23
CA VAL A 160 0.68 -1.30 -1.25
C VAL A 160 0.66 -0.78 -2.67
N ARG A 161 -0.52 -0.40 -3.14
CA ARG A 161 -0.73 0.20 -4.46
C ARG A 161 -1.52 1.49 -4.34
N GLY A 162 -1.29 2.42 -5.28
CA GLY A 162 -2.12 3.61 -5.47
C GLY A 162 -3.51 3.22 -5.99
N ILE A 163 -4.54 3.94 -5.58
CA ILE A 163 -5.92 3.64 -5.99
C ILE A 163 -6.18 3.96 -7.47
N GLU A 164 -5.49 4.97 -8.01
CA GLU A 164 -5.65 5.42 -9.39
C GLU A 164 -4.71 4.68 -10.34
N SER A 165 -3.42 4.62 -10.00
CA SER A 165 -2.40 4.05 -10.89
C SER A 165 -2.27 2.53 -10.77
N HIS A 166 -2.78 1.91 -9.70
CA HIS A 166 -2.50 0.50 -9.36
C HIS A 166 -0.99 0.16 -9.30
N GLU A 167 -0.14 1.19 -9.19
CA GLU A 167 1.32 1.11 -9.14
C GLU A 167 1.82 1.38 -7.71
N PRO A 168 3.12 1.14 -7.43
CA PRO A 168 3.71 1.54 -6.16
C PRO A 168 3.46 3.04 -5.90
N PRO A 169 3.15 3.41 -4.64
CA PRO A 169 2.89 4.81 -4.31
C PRO A 169 4.12 5.68 -4.55
N SER A 170 3.91 6.96 -4.85
CA SER A 170 4.99 7.94 -4.87
C SER A 170 5.66 8.04 -3.49
N PHE A 171 6.91 8.49 -3.45
CA PHE A 171 7.64 8.65 -2.19
C PHE A 171 6.90 9.55 -1.19
N GLY A 172 6.32 10.67 -1.65
CA GLY A 172 5.52 11.54 -0.80
C GLY A 172 4.27 10.87 -0.24
N ALA A 173 3.57 10.06 -1.04
CA ALA A 173 2.42 9.29 -0.57
C ALA A 173 2.83 8.23 0.45
N ALA A 174 3.94 7.52 0.22
CA ALA A 174 4.49 6.53 1.15
C ALA A 174 4.96 7.18 2.48
N LEU A 175 5.62 8.34 2.40
CA LEU A 175 6.06 9.10 3.57
C LEU A 175 4.87 9.60 4.40
N ARG A 176 3.86 10.19 3.75
CA ARG A 176 2.62 10.63 4.42
C ARG A 176 1.90 9.46 5.09
N ARG A 177 1.80 8.31 4.41
CA ARG A 177 1.25 7.07 4.97
C ARG A 177 1.97 6.68 6.26
N TRP A 178 3.29 6.71 6.24
CA TRP A 178 4.12 6.35 7.38
C TRP A 178 4.03 7.39 8.51
N LEU A 179 4.04 8.70 8.22
CA LEU A 179 3.91 9.76 9.22
C LEU A 179 2.56 9.70 9.93
N VAL A 180 1.46 9.58 9.18
CA VAL A 180 0.12 9.44 9.78
C VAL A 180 0.08 8.22 10.68
N TYR A 181 0.68 7.11 10.25
CA TYR A 181 0.76 5.91 11.07
C TYR A 181 1.62 6.12 12.34
N ALA A 182 2.79 6.74 12.22
CA ALA A 182 3.69 7.01 13.35
C ALA A 182 3.02 7.90 14.39
N VAL A 183 2.33 8.97 13.96
CA VAL A 183 1.58 9.87 14.85
C VAL A 183 0.43 9.12 15.53
N LEU A 184 -0.33 8.30 14.80
CA LEU A 184 -1.40 7.50 15.39
C LEU A 184 -0.87 6.45 16.37
N GLY A 185 0.30 5.87 16.11
CA GLY A 185 0.99 4.95 17.01
C GLY A 185 1.45 5.65 18.29
N LEU A 186 2.14 6.78 18.17
CA LEU A 186 2.65 7.57 19.31
C LEU A 186 1.53 8.12 20.20
N THR A 187 0.38 8.47 19.62
CA THR A 187 -0.78 8.99 20.37
C THR A 187 -1.67 7.90 20.98
N GLY A 188 -1.39 6.61 20.72
CA GLY A 188 -2.24 5.49 21.15
C GLY A 188 -3.56 5.35 20.39
N ILE A 189 -3.84 6.26 19.43
CA ILE A 189 -5.06 6.28 18.62
C ILE A 189 -5.00 5.22 17.49
N GLY A 190 -3.88 4.51 17.33
CA GLY A 190 -3.68 3.46 16.33
C GLY A 190 -4.76 2.37 16.29
N VAL A 191 -5.44 2.10 17.41
CA VAL A 191 -6.58 1.16 17.47
C VAL A 191 -7.74 1.64 16.59
N PHE A 192 -8.10 2.93 16.64
CA PHE A 192 -9.17 3.49 15.81
C PHE A 192 -8.86 3.38 14.32
N ASN A 193 -7.59 3.47 13.95
CA ASN A 193 -7.16 3.29 12.57
C ASN A 193 -7.37 1.84 12.06
N VAL A 194 -7.19 0.83 12.92
CA VAL A 194 -7.50 -0.57 12.58
C VAL A 194 -9.01 -0.81 12.56
N VAL A 195 -9.73 -0.24 13.52
CA VAL A 195 -11.20 -0.37 13.60
C VAL A 195 -11.86 0.26 12.37
N TRP A 196 -11.41 1.42 11.92
CA TRP A 196 -11.92 2.07 10.71
C TRP A 196 -11.78 1.18 9.46
N CYS A 197 -10.67 0.45 9.37
CA CYS A 197 -10.40 -0.51 8.30
C CYS A 197 -11.45 -1.64 8.19
N LEU A 198 -12.20 -1.93 9.26
CA LEU A 198 -13.30 -2.92 9.26
C LEU A 198 -14.54 -2.39 8.52
N PHE A 199 -14.81 -1.09 8.67
CA PHE A 199 -16.02 -0.44 8.17
C PHE A 199 -15.86 0.13 6.76
N ASP A 200 -14.65 0.54 6.39
CA ASP A 200 -14.37 1.12 5.08
C ASP A 200 -14.54 0.06 3.96
N ARG A 201 -15.53 0.26 3.08
CA ARG A 201 -15.82 -0.60 1.91
C ARG A 201 -15.90 0.28 0.66
N PRO A 202 -15.45 -0.20 -0.51
CA PRO A 202 -15.06 -1.57 -0.84
C PRO A 202 -13.57 -1.91 -0.58
N TRP A 203 -12.69 -0.91 -0.43
CA TRP A 203 -11.23 -1.11 -0.46
C TRP A 203 -10.58 -1.37 0.91
N ARG A 204 -11.33 -1.22 2.02
CA ARG A 204 -10.84 -1.44 3.40
C ARG A 204 -9.61 -0.58 3.71
N GLN A 205 -9.72 0.72 3.47
CA GLN A 205 -8.66 1.67 3.74
C GLN A 205 -8.69 2.09 5.22
N CYS A 206 -7.55 2.03 5.87
CA CYS A 206 -7.34 2.64 7.17
C CYS A 206 -7.10 4.16 6.99
N TRP A 207 -7.11 4.95 8.07
CA TRP A 207 -6.86 6.40 7.97
C TRP A 207 -5.52 6.75 7.32
N HIS A 208 -4.46 6.01 7.64
CA HIS A 208 -3.15 6.19 7.01
C HIS A 208 -3.15 5.85 5.51
N ASP A 209 -3.98 4.90 5.08
CA ASP A 209 -4.12 4.50 3.68
C ASP A 209 -4.89 5.54 2.89
N LYS A 210 -5.96 6.06 3.49
CA LYS A 210 -6.83 7.10 2.93
C LYS A 210 -6.11 8.43 2.80
N ALA A 211 -5.34 8.82 3.81
CA ALA A 211 -4.49 10.01 3.74
C ALA A 211 -3.50 9.92 2.58
N ALA A 212 -2.98 8.73 2.29
CA ALA A 212 -2.03 8.50 1.22
C ALA A 212 -2.64 8.24 -0.17
N GLY A 213 -3.95 8.00 -0.28
CA GLY A 213 -4.60 7.57 -1.54
C GLY A 213 -4.19 6.16 -1.96
N THR A 214 -3.90 5.28 -1.00
CA THR A 214 -3.39 3.93 -1.24
C THR A 214 -4.32 2.84 -0.73
N PHE A 215 -4.18 1.63 -1.24
CA PHE A 215 -4.81 0.44 -0.67
C PHE A 215 -3.81 -0.71 -0.62
N VAL A 216 -4.08 -1.72 0.22
CA VAL A 216 -3.23 -2.92 0.30
C VAL A 216 -3.90 -4.05 -0.49
N ALA A 217 -3.25 -4.46 -1.58
CA ALA A 217 -3.64 -5.61 -2.38
C ALA A 217 -3.07 -6.89 -1.78
N GLY A 218 -3.85 -7.97 -1.89
CA GLY A 218 -3.39 -9.31 -1.57
C GLY A 218 -2.90 -10.01 -2.83
N ARG A 219 -1.83 -10.80 -2.68
CA ARG A 219 -1.38 -11.74 -3.71
C ARG A 219 -2.09 -13.09 -3.58
#